data_AF-A0AAN6T9L7-F1
#
_entry.id   AF-A0AAN6T9L7-F1
#
_cell.length_a   1.000
_cell.length_b   1.000
_cell.length_c   1.000
_cell.angle_alpha   90.00
_cell.angle_beta   90.00
_cell.angle_gamma   90.00
#
_symmetry.space_group_name_H-M   'P 1'
#
loop_
_entity.id
_entity.type
_entity.pdbx_description
1 polymer ?
#
loop_
_entity_poly.entity_id
_entity_poly.type
_entity_poly.pdbx_seq_one_letter_code
_entity_poly.pdbx_strand_id
1 'polypeptide(L)' 'MRATVLSLGAFALLASAHTYPNCESDNCYRNLIDQRFIGKAKAWCPEFLSGTTTAPSAIPTEFNNCDGNVKAV' A
#
# COMPACT_ATOMS: atom_id res chain seq x y z
N MET A 1 13.42 5.74 41.15
CA MET A 1 13.42 6.27 39.77
C MET A 1 13.26 5.08 38.82
N ARG A 2 12.06 4.88 38.26
CA ARG A 2 11.78 3.78 37.33
C ARG A 2 12.08 4.30 35.92
N ALA A 3 13.20 3.88 35.35
CA ALA A 3 13.58 4.23 33.98
C ALA A 3 12.78 3.35 33.02
N THR A 4 11.72 3.91 32.43
CA THR A 4 10.95 3.25 31.38
C THR A 4 11.76 3.33 30.09
N VAL A 5 12.39 2.24 29.69
CA VAL A 5 13.10 2.11 28.42
C VAL A 5 12.04 1.95 27.32
N LEU A 6 11.68 3.06 26.66
CA LEU A 6 10.89 3.03 25.44
C LEU A 6 11.76 2.48 24.30
N SER A 7 11.57 1.20 24.01
CA SER A 7 12.24 0.50 22.90
C SER A 7 11.76 1.10 21.57
N LEU A 8 12.66 1.76 20.85
CA LEU A 8 12.47 2.17 19.46
C LEU A 8 12.45 0.91 18.58
N GLY A 9 11.27 0.32 18.42
CA GLY A 9 11.03 -0.72 17.43
C GLY A 9 11.23 -0.13 16.03
N ALA A 10 12.24 -0.63 15.32
CA ALA A 10 12.60 -0.17 13.98
C ALA A 10 11.49 -0.49 12.97
N PHE A 11 10.76 0.53 12.51
CA PHE A 11 9.98 0.47 11.27
C PHE A 11 10.91 0.66 10.08
N ALA A 12 11.63 -0.39 9.70
CA ALA A 12 12.51 -0.36 8.54
C ALA A 12 12.00 -1.30 7.45
N LEU A 13 10.99 -0.87 6.68
CA LEU A 13 10.74 -1.32 5.31
C LEU A 13 10.03 -0.21 4.50
N LEU A 14 10.61 0.99 4.43
CA LEU A 14 10.28 1.96 3.38
C LEU A 14 11.33 1.86 2.28
N ALA A 15 11.18 0.84 1.42
CA ALA A 15 11.99 0.73 0.23
C ALA A 15 11.65 1.89 -0.73
N SER A 16 12.50 2.92 -0.74
CA SER A 16 12.73 3.84 -1.86
C SER A 16 11.56 4.71 -2.35
N ALA A 17 10.62 5.10 -1.49
CA ALA A 17 9.56 6.07 -1.82
C ALA A 17 10.04 7.53 -2.00
N HIS A 18 11.36 7.80 -1.91
CA HIS A 18 11.93 9.15 -1.96
C HIS A 18 12.80 9.45 -3.18
N THR A 19 12.95 8.51 -4.12
CA THR A 19 13.77 8.70 -5.32
C THR A 19 12.95 8.49 -6.59
N TYR A 20 13.00 9.44 -7.52
CA TYR A 20 12.39 9.34 -8.84
C TYR A 20 12.74 8.00 -9.52
N PRO A 21 11.79 7.32 -10.19
CA PRO A 21 10.39 7.72 -10.45
C PRO A 21 9.41 7.37 -9.30
N ASN A 22 9.89 6.93 -8.15
CA ASN A 22 9.08 6.43 -7.03
C ASN A 22 8.84 7.47 -5.93
N CYS A 23 9.17 8.74 -6.18
CA CYS A 23 8.92 9.88 -5.30
C CYS A 23 7.61 10.60 -5.68
N GLU A 24 6.56 9.85 -5.95
CA GLU A 24 5.24 10.46 -6.14
C GLU A 24 4.59 10.65 -4.77
N SER A 25 3.98 11.82 -4.57
CA SER A 25 3.22 12.13 -3.36
C SER A 25 2.10 11.09 -3.12
N ASP A 26 1.57 10.52 -4.20
CA ASP A 26 0.56 9.47 -4.19
C ASP A 26 1.16 8.14 -4.68
N ASN A 27 1.78 7.39 -3.76
CA ASN A 27 2.19 6.00 -3.99
C ASN A 27 1.05 4.99 -3.70
N CYS A 28 -0.16 5.51 -3.49
CA CYS A 28 -1.37 4.72 -3.35
C CYS A 28 -1.61 3.92 -4.63
N TYR A 29 -1.69 2.60 -4.49
CA TYR A 29 -1.93 1.70 -5.62
C TYR A 29 -0.89 1.74 -6.75
N ARG A 30 0.31 2.31 -6.55
CA ARG A 30 1.38 2.32 -7.57
C ARG A 30 1.73 0.92 -8.08
N ASN A 31 1.61 -0.08 -7.21
CA ASN A 31 1.84 -1.47 -7.55
C ASN A 31 0.80 -2.04 -8.54
N LEU A 32 -0.30 -1.34 -8.84
CA LEU A 32 -1.24 -1.71 -9.92
C LEU A 32 -0.58 -1.64 -11.31
N ILE A 33 0.40 -0.76 -11.51
CA ILE A 33 1.12 -0.62 -12.78
C ILE A 33 2.50 -1.31 -12.75
N ASP A 34 2.88 -1.90 -11.62
CA ASP A 34 4.12 -2.66 -11.49
C ASP A 34 3.98 -4.01 -12.20
N GLN A 35 4.93 -4.30 -13.10
CA GLN A 35 4.96 -5.55 -13.87
C GLN A 35 4.98 -6.80 -12.98
N ARG A 36 5.56 -6.71 -11.77
CA ARG A 36 5.59 -7.81 -10.80
C ARG A 36 4.20 -8.21 -10.31
N PHE A 37 3.25 -7.27 -10.29
CA PHE A 37 1.92 -7.48 -9.73
C PHE A 37 0.79 -7.35 -10.77
N ILE A 38 1.11 -7.14 -12.05
CA ILE A 38 0.12 -6.90 -13.10
C ILE A 38 -0.92 -8.02 -13.24
N GLY A 39 -0.53 -9.28 -12.99
CA GLY A 39 -1.47 -10.42 -12.97
C GLY A 39 -2.50 -10.30 -11.85
N LYS A 40 -2.06 -9.93 -10.65
CA LYS A 40 -2.93 -9.67 -9.50
C LYS A 40 -3.81 -8.44 -9.72
N ALA A 41 -3.24 -7.37 -10.27
CA ALA A 41 -3.96 -6.14 -10.59
C ALA A 41 -5.11 -6.39 -11.59
N LYS A 42 -4.86 -7.17 -12.64
CA LYS A 42 -5.87 -7.54 -13.65
C LYS A 42 -7.05 -8.34 -13.08
N ALA A 43 -6.81 -9.20 -12.09
CA ALA A 43 -7.86 -9.97 -11.44
C ALA A 43 -8.65 -9.11 -10.43
N TRP A 44 -7.94 -8.39 -9.56
CA TRP A 44 -8.54 -7.66 -8.44
C TRP A 44 -9.23 -6.35 -8.83
N CYS A 45 -8.63 -5.55 -9.71
CA CYS A 45 -9.15 -4.22 -10.08
C CYS A 45 -10.61 -4.25 -10.59
N PRO A 46 -11.03 -5.14 -11.51
CA PRO A 46 -12.42 -5.17 -11.96
C PRO A 46 -13.40 -5.61 -10.86
N GLU A 47 -13.01 -6.49 -9.93
CA GLU A 47 -13.83 -6.89 -8.78
C GLU A 47 -13.99 -5.73 -7.78
N PHE A 48 -12.90 -5.00 -7.53
CA PHE A 48 -12.92 -3.83 -6.67
C PHE A 48 -13.78 -2.70 -7.25
N LEU A 49 -13.63 -2.40 -8.55
CA LEU A 49 -14.40 -1.37 -9.26
C LEU A 49 -15.88 -1.73 -9.47
N SER A 50 -16.21 -3.03 -9.62
CA SER A 50 -17.61 -3.46 -9.72
C SER A 50 -18.39 -3.34 -8.41
N GLY A 51 -17.72 -2.95 -7.32
CA GLY A 51 -18.33 -2.80 -6.01
C GLY A 51 -18.57 -4.13 -5.29
N THR A 52 -18.13 -5.25 -5.87
CA THR A 52 -18.29 -6.58 -5.24
C THR A 52 -17.42 -6.72 -3.99
N THR A 53 -16.29 -6.02 -3.92
CA THR A 53 -15.43 -6.03 -2.73
C THR A 53 -14.85 -4.64 -2.47
N THR A 54 -15.52 -3.85 -1.63
CA THR A 54 -15.16 -2.44 -1.32
C THR A 54 -14.64 -2.25 0.11
N ALA A 55 -14.52 -3.32 0.89
CA ALA A 55 -13.97 -3.25 2.23
C ALA A 55 -12.46 -2.89 2.15
N PRO A 56 -11.95 -2.01 3.03
CA PRO A 56 -10.52 -1.72 3.13
C PRO A 56 -9.64 -2.96 3.28
N SER A 57 -10.13 -3.97 4.01
CA SER A 57 -9.45 -5.25 4.21
C SER A 57 -9.34 -6.11 2.95
N ALA A 58 -10.08 -5.79 1.90
CA ALA A 58 -10.03 -6.51 0.63
C ALA A 58 -8.97 -5.96 -0.34
N ILE A 59 -8.29 -4.87 0.02
CA ILE A 59 -7.13 -4.38 -0.72
C ILE A 59 -5.96 -5.34 -0.43
N PRO A 60 -5.39 -6.00 -1.46
CA PRO A 60 -4.24 -6.86 -1.29
C PRO A 60 -3.10 -6.09 -0.63
N THR A 61 -2.31 -6.77 0.21
CA THR A 61 -1.19 -6.17 0.93
C THR A 61 -0.24 -5.41 0.01
N GLU A 62 -0.02 -5.91 -1.22
CA GLU A 62 0.84 -5.27 -2.21
C GLU A 62 0.25 -3.97 -2.77
N PHE A 63 -1.05 -3.73 -2.63
CA PHE A 63 -1.71 -2.50 -3.06
C PHE A 63 -2.04 -1.57 -1.88
N ASN A 64 -1.80 -2.02 -0.65
CA ASN A 64 -2.22 -1.36 0.59
C ASN A 64 -1.22 -0.31 1.11
N ASN A 65 -0.65 0.50 0.22
CA ASN A 65 0.31 1.54 0.61
C ASN A 65 -0.34 2.73 1.34
N CYS A 66 -1.67 2.79 1.37
CA CYS A 66 -2.44 3.92 1.89
C CYS A 66 -3.48 3.46 2.93
N ASP A 67 -3.12 2.49 3.77
CA ASP A 67 -3.88 2.04 4.94
C ASP A 67 -5.35 1.72 4.65
N GLY A 68 -5.60 1.11 3.50
CA GLY A 68 -6.93 0.67 3.10
C GLY A 68 -7.83 1.79 2.60
N ASN A 69 -7.28 2.98 2.33
CA ASN A 69 -8.04 4.11 1.82
C ASN A 69 -8.51 3.84 0.37
N VAL A 70 -9.75 3.36 0.25
CA VAL A 70 -10.43 3.08 -1.01
C VAL A 70 -10.71 4.33 -1.86
N LYS A 71 -10.49 5.53 -1.30
CA LYS A 71 -10.71 6.83 -1.96
C LYS A 71 -9.41 7.58 -2.27
N ALA A 72 -8.24 6.99 -2.01
CA ALA A 72 -6.94 7.63 -2.22
C ALA A 72 -6.49 7.61 -3.69
N VAL A 73 -7.42 7.89 -4.61
CA VAL A 73 -7.21 7.97 -6.07
C VAL A 73 -7.19 9.41 -6.55
#